data_AF-A0A8J2PD30-F1
#
_entry.id   AF-A0A8J2PD30-F1
#
_cell.length_a   1.000
_cell.length_b   1.000
_cell.length_c   1.000
_cell.angle_alpha   90.00
_cell.angle_beta   90.00
_cell.angle_gamma   90.00
#
_symmetry.space_group_name_H-M   'P 1'
#
loop_
_entity.id
_entity.type
_entity.pdbx_description
1 polymer ?
#
loop_
_entity_poly.entity_id
_entity_poly.type
_entity_poly.pdbx_seq_one_letter_code
_entity_poly.pdbx_strand_id
1 'polypeptide(L)'
;MAAKFILAIICVLLGATSMVLASGHGGFPYAIPRYNYQYAVNDPITGDFKQVRELRDGPYTVGGYSLVQPFSGRQVNYEILGR
;
A
#
# COMPACT_ATOMS: atom_id res chain seq x y z
N MET A 1 21.72 5.31 59.66
CA MET A 1 20.35 5.54 59.16
C MET A 1 20.34 6.21 57.77
N ALA A 2 21.23 7.17 57.48
CA ALA A 2 21.31 7.87 56.19
C ALA A 2 21.55 6.97 54.94
N ALA A 3 22.36 5.92 55.03
CA ALA A 3 22.70 5.05 53.88
C ALA A 3 21.49 4.29 53.28
N LYS A 4 20.48 3.97 54.10
CA LYS A 4 19.26 3.28 53.66
C LYS A 4 18.33 4.19 52.85
N PHE A 5 18.33 5.50 53.15
CA PHE A 5 17.57 6.50 52.40
C PHE A 5 18.21 6.82 51.05
N ILE A 6 19.55 6.86 50.98
CA ILE A 6 20.29 7.11 49.73
C ILE A 6 20.06 5.98 48.72
N LEU A 7 20.08 4.71 49.17
CA LEU A 7 19.84 3.56 48.30
C LEU A 7 18.41 3.54 47.73
N ALA A 8 17.42 3.94 48.55
CA ALA A 8 16.02 4.01 48.11
C ALA A 8 15.81 5.09 47.02
N ILE A 9 16.48 6.24 47.15
CA ILE A 9 16.39 7.32 46.14
C ILE A 9 17.02 6.89 44.81
N ILE A 10 18.17 6.19 44.85
CA ILE A 10 18.83 5.68 43.64
C ILE A 10 17.94 4.65 42.92
N CYS A 11 17.29 3.73 43.63
CA CYS A 11 16.38 2.76 43.03
C CYS A 11 15.15 3.42 42.37
N VAL A 12 14.60 4.49 42.97
CA VAL A 12 13.45 5.20 42.40
C VAL A 12 13.84 5.97 41.13
N LEU A 13 15.02 6.60 41.12
CA LEU A 13 15.52 7.33 39.95
C LEU A 13 15.87 6.39 38.79
N LEU A 14 16.47 5.23 39.06
CA LEU A 14 16.72 4.19 38.05
C LEU A 14 15.42 3.61 37.49
N GLY A 15 14.45 3.29 38.35
CA GLY A 15 13.15 2.75 37.93
C GLY A 15 12.34 3.72 37.05
N ALA A 16 12.41 5.03 37.32
CA ALA A 16 11.73 6.03 36.52
C ALA A 16 12.32 6.18 35.10
N THR A 17 13.64 6.00 34.92
CA THR A 17 14.28 6.08 33.59
C THR A 17 13.89 4.93 32.66
N SER A 18 13.60 3.73 33.20
CA SER A 18 13.19 2.58 32.39
C SER A 18 11.78 2.72 31.80
N MET A 19 10.91 3.54 32.39
CA MET A 19 9.52 3.70 31.93
C MET A 19 9.40 4.57 30.66
N VAL A 20 10.45 5.33 30.31
CA VAL A 20 10.42 6.27 29.16
C VAL A 20 10.75 5.60 27.82
N LEU A 21 11.28 4.37 27.80
CA LEU A 21 11.72 3.70 26.55
C LEU A 21 10.67 2.78 25.91
N ALA A 22 9.51 2.56 26.55
CA ALA A 22 8.50 1.63 26.04
C ALA A 22 7.41 2.33 25.21
N SER A 23 7.78 3.20 24.27
CA SER A 23 6.86 3.65 23.21
C SER A 23 6.97 2.73 22.01
N GLY A 24 6.48 1.50 22.16
CA GLY A 24 6.31 0.58 21.04
C GLY A 24 5.30 1.16 20.06
N HIS A 25 5.73 1.48 18.84
CA HIS A 25 4.82 1.74 17.73
C HIS A 25 3.96 0.48 17.53
N GLY A 26 2.72 0.53 18.01
CA GLY A 26 1.73 -0.51 17.77
C GLY A 26 1.55 -0.70 16.28
N GLY A 27 2.07 -1.80 15.74
CA GLY A 27 1.94 -2.14 14.34
C GLY A 27 0.47 -2.39 14.01
N PHE A 28 -0.14 -1.48 13.25
CA PHE A 28 -1.42 -1.76 12.62
C PHE A 28 -1.27 -2.97 11.69
N PRO A 29 -2.27 -3.87 11.59
CA PRO A 29 -2.24 -4.90 10.57
C PRO A 29 -2.16 -4.22 9.20
N TYR A 30 -1.11 -4.52 8.44
CA TYR A 30 -1.01 -4.10 7.05
C TYR A 30 -2.19 -4.71 6.27
N ALA A 31 -3.11 -3.87 5.81
CA ALA A 31 -4.21 -4.33 4.98
C ALA A 31 -3.66 -4.87 3.64
N ILE A 32 -4.12 -6.05 3.25
CA ILE A 32 -3.77 -6.65 1.96
C ILE A 32 -4.41 -5.79 0.85
N PRO A 33 -3.63 -5.22 -0.10
CA PRO A 33 -4.17 -4.34 -1.13
C PRO A 33 -5.12 -5.11 -2.04
N ARG A 34 -6.35 -4.63 -2.15
CA ARG A 34 -7.40 -5.21 -3.00
C ARG A 34 -8.15 -4.11 -3.72
N TYR A 35 -8.19 -4.18 -5.04
CA TYR A 35 -9.01 -3.26 -5.83
C TYR A 35 -9.41 -3.90 -7.16
N ASN A 36 -10.49 -3.37 -7.73
CA ASN A 36 -10.94 -3.68 -9.08
C ASN A 36 -11.20 -2.34 -9.78
N TYR A 37 -10.46 -2.09 -10.84
CA TYR A 37 -10.47 -0.83 -11.58
C TYR A 37 -10.73 -1.10 -13.05
N GLN A 38 -11.59 -0.28 -13.65
CA GLN A 38 -11.90 -0.33 -15.07
C GLN A 38 -12.21 1.07 -15.59
N TYR A 39 -11.72 1.38 -16.79
CA TYR A 39 -12.16 2.55 -17.55
C TYR A 39 -12.18 2.25 -19.04
N ALA A 40 -12.94 3.05 -19.78
CA ALA A 40 -12.97 3.01 -21.23
C ALA A 40 -13.16 4.41 -21.80
N VAL A 41 -12.60 4.65 -22.97
CA VAL A 41 -12.83 5.84 -23.79
C VAL A 41 -13.38 5.38 -25.13
N ASN A 42 -14.44 6.03 -25.57
CA ASN A 42 -15.08 5.86 -26.85
C ASN A 42 -15.37 7.26 -27.39
N ASP A 43 -14.42 7.80 -28.16
CA ASP A 43 -14.53 9.10 -28.78
C ASP A 43 -14.44 8.97 -30.31
N PRO A 44 -15.59 8.99 -31.01
CA PRO A 44 -15.63 8.91 -32.47
C PRO A 44 -15.01 10.11 -33.19
N ILE A 45 -14.89 11.27 -32.53
CA ILE A 45 -14.39 12.50 -33.16
C ILE A 45 -12.87 12.46 -33.23
N THR A 46 -12.22 12.09 -32.13
CA THR A 46 -10.75 11.93 -32.09
C THR A 46 -10.30 10.56 -32.59
N GLY A 47 -11.21 9.59 -32.69
CA GLY A 47 -10.91 8.21 -33.07
C GLY A 47 -10.28 7.40 -31.94
N ASP A 48 -10.42 7.86 -30.70
CA ASP A 48 -9.85 7.25 -29.51
C ASP A 48 -10.80 6.19 -28.92
N PHE A 49 -10.44 4.94 -29.13
CA PHE A 49 -11.15 3.79 -28.56
C PHE A 49 -10.17 2.96 -27.75
N LYS A 50 -10.30 3.01 -26.42
CA LYS A 50 -9.47 2.24 -25.50
C LYS A 50 -10.26 1.76 -24.30
N GLN A 51 -9.82 0.64 -23.73
CA GLN A 51 -10.39 0.09 -22.51
C GLN A 51 -9.32 -0.57 -21.67
N VAL A 52 -9.46 -0.49 -20.35
CA VAL A 52 -8.50 -1.01 -19.38
C VAL A 52 -9.23 -1.65 -18.24
N ARG A 53 -8.72 -2.78 -17.77
CA ARG A 53 -9.18 -3.45 -16.56
C ARG A 53 -7.97 -3.88 -15.75
N GLU A 54 -8.01 -3.66 -14.45
CA GLU A 54 -7.02 -4.19 -13.51
C GLU A 54 -7.71 -4.67 -12.23
N LEU A 55 -7.39 -5.89 -11.83
CA LEU A 55 -7.80 -6.50 -10.58
C LEU A 55 -6.53 -6.81 -9.79
N ARG A 56 -6.46 -6.31 -8.57
CA ARG A 56 -5.40 -6.64 -7.62
C ARG A 56 -5.97 -7.36 -6.41
N ASP A 57 -5.34 -8.47 -6.05
CA ASP A 57 -5.57 -9.19 -4.81
C ASP A 57 -4.22 -9.55 -4.16
N GLY A 58 -3.80 -8.71 -3.21
CA GLY A 58 -2.54 -8.85 -2.50
C GLY A 58 -1.32 -8.77 -3.44
N PRO A 59 -0.52 -9.84 -3.59
CA PRO A 59 0.60 -9.86 -4.52
C PRO A 59 0.16 -10.08 -5.98
N TYR A 60 -1.04 -10.61 -6.21
CA TYR A 60 -1.51 -10.96 -7.54
C TYR A 60 -2.15 -9.76 -8.22
N THR A 61 -1.79 -9.51 -9.47
CA THR A 61 -2.45 -8.50 -10.30
C THR A 61 -2.72 -9.08 -11.67
N VAL A 62 -3.98 -9.00 -12.09
CA VAL A 62 -4.43 -9.46 -13.39
C VAL A 62 -5.18 -8.34 -14.08
N GLY A 63 -4.98 -8.20 -15.38
CA GLY A 63 -5.60 -7.11 -16.10
C GLY A 63 -5.27 -7.10 -17.57
N GLY A 64 -5.78 -6.11 -18.26
CA GLY A 64 -5.47 -5.90 -19.65
C GLY A 64 -5.82 -4.50 -20.12
N TYR A 65 -5.16 -4.13 -21.22
CA TYR A 65 -5.34 -2.87 -21.91
C TYR A 65 -5.63 -3.19 -23.38
N SER A 66 -6.67 -2.57 -23.94
CA SER A 66 -7.00 -2.67 -25.36
C SER A 66 -7.11 -1.27 -25.95
N LEU A 67 -6.54 -1.08 -27.13
CA LEU A 67 -6.54 0.19 -27.86
C LEU A 67 -6.71 -0.08 -29.35
N VAL A 68 -7.56 0.71 -29.99
CA VAL A 68 -7.63 0.79 -31.45
C VAL A 68 -6.66 1.87 -31.91
N GLN A 69 -5.72 1.50 -32.77
CA GLN A 69 -4.79 2.46 -33.34
C GLN A 69 -5.52 3.44 -34.26
N PRO A 70 -5.28 4.74 -34.11
CA PRO A 70 -5.77 5.72 -35.05
C PRO A 70 -5.20 5.42 -36.45
N PHE A 71 -5.96 5.76 -37.49
CA PHE A 71 -5.68 5.49 -38.91
C PHE A 71 -5.75 4.02 -39.35
N SER A 72 -5.02 3.11 -38.70
CA SER A 72 -4.96 1.71 -39.14
C SER A 72 -6.16 0.87 -38.71
N GLY A 73 -6.92 1.32 -37.70
CA GLY A 73 -8.02 0.57 -37.10
C GLY A 73 -7.59 -0.73 -36.43
N ARG A 74 -6.28 -0.98 -36.31
CA ARG A 74 -5.76 -2.21 -35.71
C ARG A 74 -5.97 -2.17 -34.21
N GLN A 75 -6.58 -3.22 -33.69
CA GLN A 75 -6.72 -3.40 -32.26
C GLN A 75 -5.46 -4.07 -31.69
N VAL A 76 -4.92 -3.48 -30.62
CA VAL A 76 -3.82 -4.04 -29.85
C VAL A 76 -4.33 -4.38 -28.47
N ASN A 77 -4.02 -5.59 -28.01
CA ASN A 77 -4.40 -6.11 -26.70
C ASN A 77 -3.14 -6.46 -25.92
N TYR A 78 -3.11 -6.02 -24.67
CA TYR A 78 -2.07 -6.37 -23.70
C TYR A 78 -2.74 -7.04 -22.51
N GLU A 79 -2.11 -8.10 -22.02
CA GLU A 79 -2.52 -8.80 -20.82
C GLU A 79 -1.41 -8.70 -19.78
N ILE A 80 -1.80 -8.53 -18.53
CA ILE A 80 -0.89 -8.44 -17.40
C ILE A 80 -1.23 -9.58 -16.45
N LEU A 81 -0.22 -10.40 -16.15
CA LEU A 81 -0.25 -11.45 -15.14
C LEU A 81 0.94 -11.24 -14.21
N GLY A 82 0.72 -10.56 -13.09
CA GLY A 82 1.74 -10.23 -12.08
C GLY A 82 1.72 -11.16 -10.88
N ARG A 83 2.91 -11.37 -10.28
CA ARG A 83 3.15 -12.07 -9.00
C ARG A 83 4.14 -11.27 -8.15
#